data_AF-A0A9D2U087-F1
#
_entry.id   AF-A0A9D2U087-F1
#
_cell.length_a   1.000
_cell.length_b   1.000
_cell.length_c   1.000
_cell.angle_alpha   90.00
_cell.angle_beta   90.00
_cell.angle_gamma   90.00
#
_symmetry.space_group_name_H-M   'P 1'
#
loop_
_entity.id
_entity.type
_entity.pdbx_description
1 polymer ?
#
loop_
_entity_poly.entity_id
_entity_poly.type
_entity_poly.pdbx_seq_one_letter_code
_entity_poly.pdbx_strand_id
1 'polypeptide(L)' 'SFPDEDIISDANEVLKSLVPIDREVTAMNGRFYTLRIAPYRTTENNIRGLVITIIDSLGVKTQQED' A
#
# COMPACT_ATOMS: atom_id res chain seq x y z
N SER A 1 -13.14 -1.55 0.65
CA SER A 1 -12.48 -1.61 1.97
C SER A 1 -11.63 -2.86 2.04
N PHE A 2 -10.60 -2.82 2.89
CA PHE A 2 -9.58 -3.86 3.07
C PHE A 2 -9.59 -4.29 4.54
N PRO A 3 -10.56 -5.11 4.96
CA PRO A 3 -10.82 -5.37 6.39
C PRO A 3 -9.73 -6.21 7.04
N ASP A 4 -9.05 -7.06 6.26
CA ASP A 4 -8.03 -7.99 6.72
C ASP A 4 -6.61 -7.41 6.64
N GLU A 5 -6.49 -6.14 6.26
CA GLU A 5 -5.21 -5.47 5.99
C GLU A 5 -4.88 -4.41 7.05
N ASP A 6 -3.71 -4.51 7.67
CA ASP A 6 -3.24 -3.50 8.63
C ASP A 6 -2.52 -2.33 7.94
N ILE A 7 -3.31 -1.52 7.24
CA ILE A 7 -2.83 -0.33 6.51
C ILE A 7 -2.23 0.71 7.46
N ILE A 8 -2.67 0.74 8.72
CA ILE A 8 -2.17 1.69 9.72
C ILE A 8 -0.74 1.32 10.11
N SER A 9 -0.45 0.04 10.32
CA SER A 9 0.91 -0.45 10.57
C SER A 9 1.84 -0.13 9.39
N ASP A 10 1.40 -0.41 8.15
CA ASP A 10 2.18 -0.07 6.94
C ASP A 10 2.47 1.43 6.86
N ALA A 11 1.47 2.27 7.12
CA ALA A 11 1.63 3.72 7.13
C ALA A 11 2.65 4.18 8.19
N ASN A 12 2.60 3.60 9.39
CA ASN A 12 3.57 3.89 10.45
C ASN A 12 4.99 3.46 10.06
N GLU A 13 5.15 2.34 9.38
CA GLU A 13 6.46 1.87 8.90
C GLU A 13 7.04 2.81 7.83
N VAL A 14 6.23 3.26 6.88
CA VAL A 14 6.66 4.25 5.86
C VAL A 14 7.01 5.59 6.50
N LEU A 15 6.27 6.05 7.51
CA LEU A 15 6.61 7.29 8.22
C LEU A 15 7.94 7.20 8.98
N LYS A 16 8.26 6.04 9.56
CA LYS A 16 9.52 5.83 10.30
C LYS A 16 10.71 5.66 9.36
N SER A 17 10.57 4.83 8.34
CA SER A 17 11.66 4.46 7.43
C SER A 17 11.86 5.43 6.27
N LEU A 18 10.80 6.16 5.90
CA LEU A 18 10.69 6.94 4.66
C LEU A 18 10.89 6.10 3.38
N VAL A 19 10.81 4.77 3.49
CA VAL A 19 10.89 3.82 2.39
C VAL A 19 9.45 3.48 1.96
N PRO A 20 9.09 3.63 0.68
CA PRO A 20 7.76 3.25 0.20
C PRO A 20 7.49 1.75 0.37
N ILE A 21 6.23 1.41 0.64
CA ILE A 21 5.72 0.03 0.60
C ILE A 21 4.88 -0.14 -0.67
N ASP A 22 5.04 -1.30 -1.32
CA ASP A 22 4.24 -1.76 -2.44
C ASP A 22 3.89 -3.23 -2.21
N ARG A 23 2.60 -3.52 -2.00
CA ARG A 23 2.13 -4.87 -1.69
C ARG A 23 0.75 -5.12 -2.25
N GLU A 24 0.43 -6.39 -2.43
CA GLU A 24 -0.92 -6.82 -2.77
C GLU A 24 -1.82 -6.77 -1.52
N VAL A 25 -3.09 -6.40 -1.71
CA VAL A 25 -4.13 -6.38 -0.68
C VAL A 25 -5.40 -7.01 -1.23
N THR A 26 -6.16 -7.64 -0.33
CA THR A 26 -7.47 -8.21 -0.68
C THR A 26 -8.59 -7.30 -0.19
N ALA A 27 -9.48 -6.89 -1.10
CA ALA A 27 -10.67 -6.12 -0.73
C ALA A 27 -11.81 -7.03 -0.27
N MET A 28 -12.83 -6.44 0.39
CA MET A 28 -14.04 -7.16 0.85
C MET A 28 -14.74 -7.99 -0.23
N ASN A 29 -14.60 -7.65 -1.51
CA ASN A 29 -15.21 -8.36 -2.63
C ASN A 29 -14.32 -9.51 -3.17
N GLY A 30 -13.23 -9.83 -2.48
CA GLY A 30 -12.26 -10.85 -2.89
C GLY A 30 -11.36 -10.44 -4.07
N ARG A 31 -11.45 -9.20 -4.56
CA ARG A 31 -10.54 -8.70 -5.59
C ARG A 31 -9.20 -8.28 -4.98
N PHE A 32 -8.14 -8.55 -5.73
CA PHE A 32 -6.80 -8.11 -5.42
C PHE A 32 -6.57 -6.69 -5.94
N TYR A 33 -5.76 -5.93 -5.21
CA TYR A 33 -5.28 -4.62 -5.60
C TYR A 33 -3.82 -4.49 -5.20
N THR A 34 -3.09 -3.62 -5.89
CA THR A 34 -1.80 -3.15 -5.40
C THR A 34 -2.01 -1.92 -4.53
N LEU A 35 -1.60 -1.99 -3.27
CA LEU A 35 -1.51 -0.87 -2.34
C LEU A 35 -0.08 -0.34 -2.33
N ARG A 36 0.08 0.92 -2.70
CA ARG A 36 1.35 1.65 -2.56
C ARG A 36 1.21 2.74 -1.53
N ILE A 37 2.10 2.77 -0.55
CA ILE A 37 2.22 3.84 0.45
C ILE A 37 3.58 4.50 0.28
N ALA A 38 3.61 5.80 0.05
CA ALA A 38 4.83 6.57 -0.14
C ALA A 38 4.82 7.86 0.69
N PRO A 39 5.97 8.35 1.17
CA PRO A 39 6.04 9.64 1.83
C PRO A 39 5.73 10.78 0.86
N TYR A 40 4.87 11.72 1.29
CA TYR A 40 4.65 12.97 0.58
C TYR A 40 5.71 14.00 0.99
N ARG A 41 6.62 14.30 0.06
CA ARG A 41 7.67 15.31 0.22
C ARG A 41 7.25 16.62 -0.43
N THR A 42 7.42 17.72 0.28
CA THR A 42 7.31 19.04 -0.35
C THR A 42 8.55 19.35 -1.18
N THR A 43 8.47 20.42 -1.97
CA THR A 43 9.61 21.01 -2.68
C THR A 43 10.76 21.40 -1.74
N GLU A 44 10.47 21.64 -0.46
CA GLU A 44 11.45 21.91 0.60
C GLU A 44 12.00 20.63 1.24
N ASN A 45 11.72 19.45 0.67
CA ASN A 45 12.09 18.13 1.19
C ASN A 45 11.52 17.78 2.58
N ASN A 46 10.48 18.50 3.02
CA ASN A 46 9.78 18.20 4.27
C ASN A 46 8.74 17.09 4.04
N ILE A 47 8.67 16.12 4.95
CA ILE A 47 7.61 15.11 4.96
C ILE A 47 6.36 15.73 5.58
N ARG A 48 5.30 15.88 4.79
CA ARG A 48 4.01 16.43 5.28
C ARG A 48 2.91 15.37 5.45
N GLY A 49 3.19 14.13 5.07
CA GLY A 49 2.25 13.03 5.22
C GLY A 49 2.60 11.86 4.30
N LEU A 50 1.60 11.04 4.00
CA LEU A 50 1.70 9.89 3.11
C LEU A 50 0.76 10.05 1.92
N VAL A 51 1.15 9.47 0.80
CA VAL A 51 0.28 9.20 -0.35
C VAL A 51 -0.02 7.71 -0.37
N ILE A 52 -1.30 7.35 -0.39
CA ILE A 52 -1.74 5.97 -0.56
C ILE A 52 -2.38 5.86 -1.94
N THR A 53 -1.87 4.95 -2.76
CA THR A 53 -2.39 4.64 -4.10
C THR A 53 -2.93 3.21 -4.09
N ILE A 54 -4.15 3.03 -4.59
CA ILE A 54 -4.76 1.72 -4.80
C ILE A 54 -4.89 1.52 -6.30
N ILE A 55 -4.27 0.47 -6.83
CA ILE A 55 -4.25 0.17 -8.26
C ILE A 55 -5.01 -1.14 -8.45
N ASP A 56 -6.03 -1.13 -9.32
CA ASP A 56 -6.70 -2.36 -9.74
C ASP A 56 -5.70 -3.23 -10.51
N SER A 57 -5.39 -4.41 -9.96
CA SER A 57 -4.50 -5.35 -10.63
C SER A 57 -5.30 -6.10 -11.70
N LEU A 58 -5.00 -5.85 -12.97
CA LEU A 58 -5.68 -6.47 -14.13
C LEU A 58 -5.41 -7.99 -14.30
N GLY A 59 -5.02 -8.71 -13.26
CA GLY A 59 -4.59 -10.11 -13.36
C GLY A 59 -4.99 -10.94 -12.15
N VAL A 60 -5.65 -12.07 -12.43
CA VAL A 60 -5.79 -13.19 -11.48
C VAL A 60 -4.40 -13.79 -11.31
N LYS A 61 -3.80 -13.68 -10.12
CA LYS A 61 -2.66 -14.52 -9.77
C LYS A 61 -3.18 -15.87 -9.33
N THR A 62 -2.89 -16.89 -10.14
CA THR A 62 -2.85 -18.27 -9.68
C THR A 62 -1.91 -18.32 -8.49
N GLN A 63 -2.41 -18.77 -7.34
CA GLN A 63 -1.56 -19.09 -6.20
C GLN A 63 -0.50 -20.08 -6.70
N GLN A 64 0.76 -19.66 -6.76
CA GLN A 64 1.85 -20.60 -6.92
C GLN A 64 2.12 -21.09 -5.50
N GLU A 65 1.54 -22.26 -5.20
CA GLU A 65 1.83 -23.06 -4.01
C GLU A 65 3.33 -23.43 -4.05
N ASP A 66 4.05 -23.13 -2.97
CA ASP A 66 5.30 -23.82 -2.59
C ASP A 66 4.97 -24.78 -1.42
#